data_AF-A0A1F4QRI8-F1
#
_entry.id   AF-A0A1F4QRI8-F1
#
_cell.length_a   1.000
_cell.length_b   1.000
_cell.length_c   1.000
_cell.angle_alpha   90.00
_cell.angle_beta   90.00
_cell.angle_gamma   90.00
#
_symmetry.space_group_name_H-M   'P 1'
#
loop_
_entity.id
_entity.type
_entity.pdbx_description
1 polymer ?
#
loop_
_entity_poly.entity_id
_entity_poly.type
_entity_poly.pdbx_seq_one_letter_code
_entity_poly.pdbx_strand_id
1 'polypeptide(L)'
;MKLYKLDSEGNPSIHAGDIYEHSIWTYYAMVELFETNSLYVQGLHLSIREKEVVCLAALLHDIGKIGRKNLFDKTHPRLHYDIIKNDDGSIQKIIYYQDHQEHTYISFKYAAQPLLRPNDPNIETCFCINQKTGQLYPFNINLLYKELCLTIQEQQIFTILLGMHYEFGNLKHNKIEIPEFFQMLQNFVTIVNYNNGVIDENILRLSILIQVADVKGLVPVIPRKTPLFPEEKFCCSVHPVKFDNPFQAFDYVSETSNGIQSMHKLMDYYKTTPPN
;
A
#
# COMPACT_ATOMS: atom_id res chain seq x y z
N MET A 1 -1.50 -1.54 -21.46
CA MET A 1 -2.76 -1.25 -20.75
C MET A 1 -2.51 0.05 -20.02
N LYS A 2 -3.17 1.18 -20.38
CA LYS A 2 -3.10 2.40 -19.55
C LYS A 2 -4.19 2.23 -18.49
N LEU A 3 -3.81 2.19 -17.22
CA LEU A 3 -4.60 1.62 -16.14
C LEU A 3 -4.74 2.62 -15.00
N TYR A 4 -5.31 3.79 -15.27
CA TYR A 4 -5.80 4.84 -14.36
C TYR A 4 -5.38 6.26 -14.84
N LYS A 5 -6.01 7.31 -14.32
CA LYS A 5 -5.44 8.68 -14.27
C LYS A 5 -6.26 9.45 -13.25
N LEU A 6 -5.71 9.69 -12.07
CA LEU A 6 -6.36 10.55 -11.07
C LEU A 6 -6.06 12.01 -11.44
N ASP A 7 -6.60 12.46 -12.58
CA ASP A 7 -6.55 13.88 -12.93
C ASP A 7 -7.54 14.61 -12.01
N SER A 8 -7.04 15.21 -10.94
CA SER A 8 -7.81 16.14 -10.12
C SER A 8 -7.83 17.50 -10.80
N GLU A 9 -8.74 17.70 -11.76
CA GLU A 9 -9.11 19.06 -12.16
C GLU A 9 -9.89 19.70 -11.00
N GLY A 10 -9.18 20.43 -10.13
CA GLY A 10 -9.77 21.34 -9.15
C GLY A 10 -9.32 21.18 -7.70
N ASN A 11 -8.68 20.07 -7.30
CA ASN A 11 -8.09 19.94 -5.97
C ASN A 11 -6.73 19.23 -6.01
N PRO A 12 -5.61 19.97 -6.02
CA PRO A 12 -4.28 19.47 -6.40
C PRO A 12 -3.60 18.57 -5.35
N SER A 13 -4.32 18.06 -4.35
CA SER A 13 -3.67 17.76 -3.08
C SER A 13 -3.13 16.35 -2.85
N ILE A 14 -3.59 15.23 -3.46
CA ILE A 14 -3.19 13.91 -2.88
C ILE A 14 -2.83 12.74 -3.82
N HIS A 15 -3.10 12.71 -5.13
CA HIS A 15 -2.70 11.50 -5.91
C HIS A 15 -2.08 11.81 -7.28
N ALA A 16 -0.96 11.15 -7.55
CA ALA A 16 -0.11 11.38 -8.68
C ALA A 16 -0.29 10.32 -9.77
N GLY A 17 -0.79 10.74 -10.92
CA GLY A 17 -0.88 9.88 -12.09
C GLY A 17 -1.93 8.76 -11.97
N ASP A 18 -1.75 7.80 -12.84
CA ASP A 18 -2.50 6.55 -12.91
C ASP A 18 -2.13 5.66 -11.69
N ILE A 19 -3.07 5.00 -10.98
CA ILE A 19 -2.75 4.05 -9.89
C ILE A 19 -1.77 2.98 -10.31
N TYR A 20 -1.85 2.45 -11.53
CA TYR A 20 -0.83 1.55 -12.02
C TYR A 20 0.55 2.26 -12.13
N GLU A 21 0.61 3.50 -12.61
CA GLU A 21 1.86 4.28 -12.61
C GLU A 21 2.37 4.56 -11.21
N HIS A 22 1.51 5.01 -10.30
CA HIS A 22 1.81 5.24 -8.90
C HIS A 22 2.29 3.95 -8.21
N SER A 23 1.61 2.82 -8.39
CA SER A 23 2.06 1.51 -7.92
C SER A 23 3.47 1.17 -8.42
N ILE A 24 3.77 1.44 -9.69
CA ILE A 24 5.11 1.20 -10.25
C ILE A 24 6.14 2.20 -9.70
N TRP A 25 5.78 3.47 -9.52
CA TRP A 25 6.67 4.47 -8.92
C TRP A 25 6.92 4.18 -7.44
N THR A 26 5.92 3.76 -6.68
CA THR A 26 6.03 3.34 -5.27
C THR A 26 6.88 2.07 -5.15
N TYR A 27 6.77 1.13 -6.10
CA TYR A 27 7.70 0.02 -6.21
C TYR A 27 9.16 0.49 -6.38
N TYR A 28 9.42 1.37 -7.36
CA TYR A 28 10.77 1.86 -7.60
C TYR A 28 11.28 2.79 -6.48
N ALA A 29 10.38 3.51 -5.80
CA ALA A 29 10.69 4.28 -4.62
C ALA A 29 11.23 3.38 -3.50
N MET A 30 10.57 2.24 -3.25
CA MET A 30 11.02 1.25 -2.29
C MET A 30 12.40 0.69 -2.65
N VAL A 31 12.62 0.36 -3.92
CA VAL A 31 13.93 -0.09 -4.43
C VAL A 31 15.01 0.97 -4.18
N GLU A 32 14.74 2.23 -4.52
CA GLU A 32 15.68 3.34 -4.30
C GLU A 32 15.98 3.54 -2.82
N LEU A 33 14.98 3.47 -1.93
CA LEU A 33 15.16 3.60 -0.49
C LEU A 33 16.11 2.52 0.07
N PHE A 34 16.02 1.29 -0.45
CA PHE A 34 16.93 0.21 -0.09
C PHE A 34 18.35 0.42 -0.63
N GLU A 35 18.49 0.80 -1.90
CA GLU A 35 19.80 0.98 -2.55
C GLU A 35 20.58 2.17 -1.99
N THR A 36 19.87 3.25 -1.66
CA THR A 36 20.46 4.46 -1.06
C THR A 36 20.68 4.34 0.44
N ASN A 37 20.27 3.22 1.05
CA ASN A 37 20.29 3.01 2.50
C ASN A 37 19.73 4.22 3.26
N SER A 38 18.52 4.63 2.86
CA SER A 38 17.86 5.81 3.42
C SER A 38 17.75 5.74 4.95
N LEU A 39 17.54 6.89 5.60
CA LEU A 39 17.36 6.96 7.06
C LEU A 39 16.25 6.02 7.58
N TYR A 40 15.22 5.74 6.77
CA TYR A 40 14.13 4.80 7.12
C TYR A 40 14.54 3.32 6.96
N VAL A 41 15.62 3.03 6.24
CA VAL A 41 16.16 1.68 6.00
C VAL A 41 17.31 1.34 6.94
N GLN A 42 18.02 2.34 7.48
CA GLN A 42 19.15 2.10 8.37
C GLN A 42 18.77 1.23 9.59
N GLY A 43 19.53 0.14 9.77
CA GLY A 43 19.30 -0.86 10.82
C GLY A 43 18.36 -2.01 10.42
N LEU A 44 17.73 -1.97 9.24
CA LEU A 44 17.01 -3.12 8.69
C LEU A 44 17.98 -4.10 8.03
N HIS A 45 18.03 -5.32 8.56
CA HIS A 45 18.87 -6.41 8.03
C HIS A 45 18.02 -7.43 7.27
N LEU A 46 17.53 -7.03 6.10
CA LEU A 46 16.70 -7.87 5.23
C LEU A 46 17.55 -8.62 4.20
N SER A 47 17.23 -9.89 3.98
CA SER A 47 17.69 -10.66 2.83
C SER A 47 17.18 -10.05 1.51
N ILE A 48 17.78 -10.46 0.38
CA ILE A 48 17.32 -10.06 -0.96
C ILE A 48 15.84 -10.43 -1.14
N ARG A 49 15.47 -11.64 -0.70
CA ARG A 49 14.09 -12.14 -0.82
C ARG A 49 13.10 -11.31 0.01
N GLU A 50 13.44 -10.94 1.24
CA GLU A 50 12.55 -10.09 2.05
C GLU A 50 12.39 -8.70 1.42
N LYS A 51 13.45 -8.13 0.84
CA LYS A 51 13.34 -6.87 0.09
C LYS A 51 12.39 -7.00 -1.10
N GLU A 52 12.42 -8.10 -1.85
CA GLU A 52 11.49 -8.35 -2.95
C GLU A 52 10.03 -8.40 -2.47
N VAL A 53 9.76 -9.03 -1.33
CA VAL A 53 8.41 -9.10 -0.73
C VAL A 53 7.93 -7.71 -0.30
N VAL A 54 8.81 -6.90 0.28
CA VAL A 54 8.49 -5.51 0.67
C VAL A 54 8.25 -4.64 -0.57
N CYS A 55 9.05 -4.79 -1.62
CA CYS A 55 8.81 -4.12 -2.90
C CYS A 55 7.49 -4.58 -3.55
N LEU A 56 7.15 -5.87 -3.48
CA LEU A 56 5.86 -6.38 -3.95
C LEU A 56 4.70 -5.77 -3.17
N ALA A 57 4.83 -5.61 -1.84
CA ALA A 57 3.85 -4.89 -1.04
C ALA A 57 3.73 -3.43 -1.48
N ALA A 58 4.84 -2.76 -1.79
CA ALA A 58 4.85 -1.40 -2.34
C ALA A 58 4.14 -1.31 -3.70
N LEU A 59 4.33 -2.30 -4.58
CA LEU A 59 3.61 -2.36 -5.86
C LEU A 59 2.10 -2.52 -5.67
N LEU A 60 1.68 -3.31 -4.68
CA LEU A 60 0.29 -3.69 -4.47
C LEU A 60 -0.38 -2.96 -3.29
N HIS A 61 0.23 -1.93 -2.69
CA HIS A 61 -0.28 -1.25 -1.50
C HIS A 61 -1.74 -0.79 -1.65
N ASP A 62 -2.04 -0.25 -2.84
CA ASP A 62 -3.34 0.29 -3.24
C ASP A 62 -4.31 -0.76 -3.78
N ILE A 63 -4.00 -2.06 -3.64
CA ILE A 63 -4.83 -3.14 -4.17
C ILE A 63 -6.24 -3.14 -3.58
N GLY A 64 -6.48 -2.53 -2.42
CA GLY A 64 -7.81 -2.35 -1.84
C GLY A 64 -8.79 -1.54 -2.70
N LYS A 65 -8.29 -0.90 -3.78
CA LYS A 65 -9.10 -0.26 -4.80
C LYS A 65 -9.60 -1.24 -5.88
N ILE A 66 -9.18 -2.50 -5.83
CA ILE A 66 -9.87 -3.62 -6.49
C ILE A 66 -11.12 -3.98 -5.68
N GLY A 67 -12.05 -4.74 -6.26
CA GLY A 67 -13.35 -4.99 -5.63
C GLY A 67 -14.01 -6.28 -6.07
N ARG A 68 -14.98 -6.78 -5.30
CA ARG A 68 -15.85 -7.87 -5.74
C ARG A 68 -16.81 -7.36 -6.82
N LYS A 69 -17.17 -8.21 -7.79
CA LYS A 69 -18.09 -7.82 -8.88
C LYS A 69 -19.39 -7.21 -8.36
N ASN A 70 -19.97 -7.84 -7.33
CA ASN A 70 -21.24 -7.43 -6.73
C ASN A 70 -21.18 -6.07 -5.99
N LEU A 71 -19.98 -5.57 -5.68
CA LEU A 71 -19.77 -4.25 -5.09
C LEU A 71 -19.71 -3.17 -6.18
N PHE A 72 -19.19 -3.50 -7.36
CA PHE A 72 -19.13 -2.60 -8.52
C PHE A 72 -20.48 -2.45 -9.22
N ASP A 73 -21.26 -3.53 -9.33
CA ASP A 73 -22.60 -3.51 -9.92
C ASP A 73 -23.69 -3.11 -8.91
N LYS A 74 -23.31 -2.75 -7.67
CA LYS A 74 -24.18 -2.32 -6.57
C LYS A 74 -25.26 -3.34 -6.19
N THR A 75 -25.01 -4.63 -6.42
CA THR A 75 -25.94 -5.72 -6.06
C THR A 75 -25.75 -6.26 -4.64
N HIS A 76 -24.66 -5.90 -3.96
CA HIS A 76 -24.43 -6.31 -2.57
C HIS A 76 -25.34 -5.53 -1.59
N PRO A 77 -26.05 -6.19 -0.66
CA PRO A 77 -27.13 -5.58 0.12
C PRO A 77 -26.70 -4.53 1.16
N ARG A 78 -25.41 -4.50 1.54
CA ARG A 78 -24.88 -3.62 2.61
C ARG A 78 -23.60 -2.86 2.26
N LEU A 79 -22.98 -3.19 1.13
CA LEU A 79 -21.63 -2.75 0.78
C LEU A 79 -21.68 -2.30 -0.67
N HIS A 80 -21.03 -1.20 -1.03
CA HIS A 80 -20.96 -0.77 -2.41
C HIS A 80 -19.70 0.06 -2.66
N TYR A 81 -19.25 0.04 -3.91
CA TYR A 81 -18.33 1.06 -4.40
C TYR A 81 -19.12 2.20 -5.00
N ASP A 82 -18.79 3.42 -4.60
CA ASP A 82 -19.14 4.59 -5.36
C ASP A 82 -17.99 4.97 -6.27
N ILE A 83 -18.30 4.91 -7.57
CA ILE A 83 -17.41 5.34 -8.63
C ILE A 83 -17.77 6.79 -8.93
N ILE A 84 -16.98 7.71 -8.40
CA ILE A 84 -17.05 9.12 -8.77
C ILE A 84 -16.34 9.25 -10.13
N LYS A 85 -16.96 9.93 -11.08
CA LYS A 85 -16.45 10.13 -12.44
C LYS A 85 -16.20 11.61 -12.72
N ASN A 86 -15.22 11.88 -13.58
CA ASN A 86 -14.99 13.18 -14.18
C ASN A 86 -16.05 13.47 -15.27
N ASP A 87 -16.09 14.71 -15.74
CA ASP A 87 -17.01 15.17 -16.80
C ASP A 87 -16.82 14.41 -18.13
N ASP A 88 -15.61 13.92 -18.40
CA ASP A 88 -15.28 13.11 -19.58
C ASP A 88 -15.69 11.62 -19.45
N GLY A 89 -16.30 11.24 -18.32
CA GLY A 89 -16.74 9.88 -18.02
C GLY A 89 -15.65 8.95 -17.48
N SER A 90 -14.41 9.41 -17.34
CA SER A 90 -13.33 8.68 -16.67
C SER A 90 -13.57 8.57 -15.15
N ILE A 91 -13.03 7.53 -14.51
CA ILE A 91 -13.22 7.29 -13.06
C ILE A 91 -12.26 8.18 -12.25
N GLN A 92 -12.80 9.07 -11.43
CA GLN A 92 -12.08 9.98 -10.54
C GLN A 92 -11.73 9.35 -9.17
N LYS A 93 -12.67 8.71 -8.48
CA LYS A 93 -12.39 8.07 -7.18
C LYS A 93 -13.29 6.85 -7.03
N ILE A 94 -12.77 5.81 -6.41
CA ILE A 94 -13.55 4.67 -5.93
C ILE A 94 -13.58 4.76 -4.41
N ILE A 95 -14.76 5.00 -3.84
CA ILE A 95 -14.96 4.99 -2.40
C ILE A 95 -15.68 3.70 -2.04
N TYR A 96 -15.11 2.96 -1.11
CA TYR A 96 -15.77 1.79 -0.57
C TYR A 96 -16.50 2.15 0.71
N TYR A 97 -17.79 1.87 0.74
CA TYR A 97 -18.59 2.00 1.93
C TYR A 97 -18.94 0.63 2.50
N GLN A 98 -18.67 0.47 3.79
CA GLN A 98 -19.27 -0.56 4.62
C GLN A 98 -19.96 0.13 5.80
N ASP A 99 -21.26 -0.13 5.97
CA ASP A 99 -22.07 0.46 7.03
C ASP A 99 -22.07 2.00 7.00
N HIS A 100 -22.06 2.58 5.79
CA HIS A 100 -21.94 4.03 5.52
C HIS A 100 -20.63 4.69 5.98
N GLN A 101 -19.61 3.90 6.32
CA GLN A 101 -18.26 4.39 6.63
C GLN A 101 -17.28 3.99 5.53
N GLU A 102 -16.26 4.82 5.29
CA GLU A 102 -15.14 4.49 4.40
C GLU A 102 -14.26 3.43 5.08
N HIS A 103 -13.96 2.31 4.42
CA HIS A 103 -13.01 1.32 4.98
C HIS A 103 -11.70 1.39 4.23
N THR A 104 -10.66 1.82 4.92
CA THR A 104 -9.30 1.96 4.39
C THR A 104 -8.56 0.61 4.31
N TYR A 105 -9.02 -0.42 5.03
CA TYR A 105 -8.30 -1.69 5.21
C TYR A 105 -8.69 -2.80 4.23
N ILE A 106 -9.18 -2.44 3.04
CA ILE A 106 -9.62 -3.43 2.06
C ILE A 106 -8.45 -4.23 1.50
N SER A 107 -7.29 -3.58 1.27
CA SER A 107 -6.07 -4.25 0.82
C SER A 107 -5.70 -5.40 1.75
N PHE A 108 -5.71 -5.13 3.06
CA PHE A 108 -5.50 -6.14 4.10
C PHE A 108 -6.53 -7.27 4.02
N LYS A 109 -7.84 -6.92 4.00
CA LYS A 109 -8.92 -7.92 3.96
C LYS A 109 -8.77 -8.87 2.78
N TYR A 110 -8.37 -8.39 1.60
CA TYR A 110 -8.16 -9.24 0.43
C TYR A 110 -6.93 -10.13 0.56
N ALA A 111 -5.79 -9.55 0.94
CA ALA A 111 -4.55 -10.29 1.10
C ALA A 111 -4.58 -11.33 2.23
N ALA A 112 -5.39 -11.09 3.26
CA ALA A 112 -5.59 -12.02 4.38
C ALA A 112 -6.47 -13.22 4.03
N GLN A 113 -7.33 -13.17 2.99
CA GLN A 113 -8.28 -14.27 2.73
C GLN A 113 -7.62 -15.64 2.54
N PRO A 114 -6.55 -15.79 1.73
CA PRO A 114 -5.89 -17.08 1.57
C PRO A 114 -5.25 -17.60 2.86
N LEU A 115 -4.77 -16.69 3.73
CA LEU A 115 -4.19 -17.05 5.03
C LEU A 115 -5.25 -17.55 6.01
N LEU A 116 -6.40 -16.88 6.05
CA LEU A 116 -7.50 -17.20 6.97
C LEU A 116 -8.33 -18.40 6.51
N ARG A 117 -8.35 -18.68 5.20
CA ARG A 117 -9.20 -19.71 4.59
C ARG A 117 -8.46 -20.51 3.51
N PRO A 118 -7.33 -21.17 3.81
CA PRO A 118 -6.44 -21.77 2.81
C PRO A 118 -7.10 -22.89 1.97
N ASN A 119 -8.13 -23.54 2.52
CA ASN A 119 -8.85 -24.64 1.87
C ASN A 119 -10.21 -24.22 1.30
N ASP A 120 -10.57 -22.94 1.33
CA ASP A 120 -11.85 -22.48 0.81
C ASP A 120 -11.77 -22.34 -0.71
N PRO A 121 -12.44 -23.23 -1.49
CA PRO A 121 -12.47 -23.11 -2.95
C PRO A 121 -13.24 -21.86 -3.41
N ASN A 122 -13.95 -21.19 -2.50
CA ASN A 122 -14.73 -19.98 -2.74
C ASN A 122 -14.03 -18.71 -2.25
N ILE A 123 -12.70 -18.70 -2.08
CA ILE A 123 -11.97 -17.44 -1.95
C ILE A 123 -12.37 -16.57 -3.15
N GLU A 124 -13.03 -15.46 -2.86
CA GLU A 124 -13.68 -14.69 -3.90
C GLU A 124 -12.62 -14.06 -4.81
N THR A 125 -12.76 -14.34 -6.11
CA THR A 125 -12.01 -13.62 -7.14
C THR A 125 -12.35 -12.14 -7.02
N CYS A 126 -11.34 -11.34 -6.73
CA CYS A 126 -11.45 -9.90 -6.78
C CYS A 126 -11.38 -9.45 -8.24
N PHE A 127 -11.81 -8.22 -8.51
CA PHE A 127 -11.81 -7.67 -9.85
C PHE A 127 -11.14 -6.30 -9.83
N CYS A 128 -10.21 -6.07 -10.75
CA CYS A 128 -9.74 -4.73 -11.06
C CYS A 128 -10.59 -4.16 -12.20
N ILE A 129 -10.93 -2.88 -12.10
CA ILE A 129 -11.67 -2.18 -13.15
C ILE A 129 -10.69 -1.50 -14.11
N ASN A 130 -10.84 -1.75 -15.40
CA ASN A 130 -10.20 -0.94 -16.42
C ASN A 130 -10.93 0.40 -16.48
N GLN A 131 -10.24 1.45 -16.10
CA GLN A 131 -10.86 2.76 -15.96
C GLN A 131 -11.36 3.37 -17.27
N LYS A 132 -10.72 3.06 -18.40
CA LYS A 132 -11.11 3.61 -19.70
C LYS A 132 -12.35 2.93 -20.26
N THR A 133 -12.46 1.62 -20.08
CA THR A 133 -13.54 0.83 -20.66
C THR A 133 -14.63 0.45 -19.65
N GLY A 134 -14.38 0.64 -18.36
CA GLY A 134 -15.22 0.14 -17.26
C GLY A 134 -15.18 -1.39 -17.11
N GLN A 135 -14.37 -2.10 -17.91
CA GLN A 135 -14.34 -3.55 -17.93
C GLN A 135 -13.68 -4.11 -16.67
N LEU A 136 -14.31 -5.10 -16.04
CA LEU A 136 -13.75 -5.81 -14.90
C LEU A 136 -12.82 -6.95 -15.36
N TYR A 137 -11.63 -7.03 -14.76
CA TYR A 137 -10.66 -8.10 -14.97
C TYR A 137 -10.45 -8.85 -13.66
N PRO A 138 -10.45 -10.19 -13.67
CA PRO A 138 -10.25 -10.97 -12.46
C PRO A 138 -8.82 -10.79 -11.93
N PHE A 139 -8.70 -10.66 -10.62
CA PHE A 139 -7.46 -10.66 -9.87
C PHE A 139 -7.58 -11.66 -8.72
N ASN A 140 -6.62 -12.59 -8.64
CA ASN A 140 -6.61 -13.64 -7.64
C ASN A 140 -5.30 -13.59 -6.85
N ILE A 141 -5.39 -13.10 -5.60
CA ILE A 141 -4.23 -12.98 -4.71
C ILE A 141 -3.62 -14.34 -4.32
N ASN A 142 -4.45 -15.39 -4.22
CA ASN A 142 -3.98 -16.74 -3.94
C ASN A 142 -3.14 -17.29 -5.11
N LEU A 143 -3.53 -16.99 -6.34
CA LEU A 143 -2.72 -17.33 -7.52
C LEU A 143 -1.38 -16.57 -7.48
N LEU A 144 -1.39 -15.28 -7.16
CA LEU A 144 -0.16 -14.50 -7.01
C LEU A 144 0.79 -15.09 -5.96
N TYR A 145 0.28 -15.50 -4.79
CA TYR A 145 1.09 -16.16 -3.76
C TYR A 145 1.73 -17.46 -4.26
N LYS A 146 0.97 -18.27 -5.01
CA LYS A 146 1.46 -19.54 -5.58
C LYS A 146 2.53 -19.32 -6.64
N GLU A 147 2.28 -18.42 -7.60
CA GLU A 147 3.20 -18.15 -8.72
C GLU A 147 4.50 -17.51 -8.26
N LEU A 148 4.47 -16.68 -7.21
CA LEU A 148 5.66 -16.07 -6.63
C LEU A 148 6.30 -16.93 -5.52
N CYS A 149 5.77 -18.13 -5.28
CA CYS A 149 6.19 -19.06 -4.24
C CYS A 149 6.32 -18.36 -2.86
N LEU A 150 5.37 -17.50 -2.50
CA LEU A 150 5.43 -16.80 -1.21
C LEU A 150 5.24 -17.78 -0.06
N THR A 151 6.16 -17.79 0.89
CA THR A 151 6.00 -18.55 2.14
C THR A 151 4.87 -17.96 2.99
N ILE A 152 4.37 -18.71 3.97
CA ILE A 152 3.33 -18.19 4.89
C ILE A 152 3.81 -16.92 5.60
N GLN A 153 5.05 -16.89 6.06
CA GLN A 153 5.61 -15.72 6.72
C GLN A 153 5.69 -14.51 5.76
N GLU A 154 6.08 -14.72 4.51
CA GLU A 154 6.12 -13.66 3.49
C GLU A 154 4.73 -13.13 3.18
N GLN A 155 3.73 -14.01 3.08
CA GLN A 155 2.32 -13.63 2.89
C GLN A 155 1.79 -12.80 4.06
N GLN A 156 2.16 -13.15 5.29
CA GLN A 156 1.79 -12.41 6.51
C GLN A 156 2.39 -11.00 6.49
N ILE A 157 3.70 -10.88 6.26
CA ILE A 157 4.39 -9.58 6.15
C ILE A 157 3.74 -8.75 5.06
N PHE A 158 3.63 -9.29 3.84
CA PHE A 158 2.98 -8.64 2.72
C PHE A 158 1.59 -8.10 3.10
N THR A 159 0.75 -8.95 3.70
CA THR A 159 -0.63 -8.60 4.10
C THR A 159 -0.66 -7.46 5.13
N ILE A 160 0.22 -7.48 6.14
CA ILE A 160 0.30 -6.44 7.16
C ILE A 160 0.71 -5.10 6.54
N LEU A 161 1.71 -5.10 5.65
CA LEU A 161 2.16 -3.88 4.99
C LEU A 161 1.07 -3.25 4.13
N LEU A 162 0.28 -4.07 3.43
CA LEU A 162 -0.90 -3.61 2.72
C LEU A 162 -1.94 -2.96 3.64
N GLY A 163 -2.08 -3.42 4.88
CA GLY A 163 -2.99 -2.83 5.87
C GLY A 163 -2.49 -1.52 6.46
N MET A 164 -1.18 -1.41 6.67
CA MET A 164 -0.55 -0.30 7.40
C MET A 164 -0.14 0.89 6.53
N HIS A 165 -0.26 0.79 5.20
CA HIS A 165 0.38 1.74 4.29
C HIS A 165 -0.06 3.21 4.44
N TYR A 166 -1.22 3.50 5.04
CA TYR A 166 -1.68 4.87 5.34
C TYR A 166 -1.36 5.33 6.77
N GLU A 167 -1.13 4.41 7.70
CA GLU A 167 -1.22 4.74 9.13
C GLU A 167 -0.07 5.59 9.63
N PHE A 168 1.12 5.43 9.05
CA PHE A 168 2.23 6.30 9.41
C PHE A 168 1.99 7.75 8.94
N GLY A 169 1.33 7.93 7.79
CA GLY A 169 0.90 9.24 7.33
C GLY A 169 -0.15 9.85 8.25
N ASN A 170 -1.14 9.06 8.69
CA ASN A 170 -2.14 9.49 9.67
C ASN A 170 -1.50 9.94 10.98
N LEU A 171 -0.55 9.16 11.50
CA LEU A 171 0.18 9.50 12.73
C LEU A 171 0.95 10.81 12.57
N LYS A 172 1.73 10.94 11.50
CA LYS A 172 2.53 12.14 11.22
C LYS A 172 1.66 13.41 11.11
N HIS A 173 0.44 13.27 10.61
CA HIS A 173 -0.51 14.37 10.48
C HIS A 173 -1.42 14.54 11.71
N ASN A 174 -1.09 13.89 12.83
CA ASN A 174 -1.85 13.93 14.09
C ASN A 174 -3.33 13.54 13.92
N LYS A 175 -3.63 12.66 12.97
CA LYS A 175 -4.98 12.10 12.78
C LYS A 175 -5.23 10.90 13.70
N ILE A 176 -4.15 10.24 14.11
CA ILE A 176 -4.14 9.16 15.10
C ILE A 176 -2.98 9.40 16.07
N GLU A 177 -3.06 8.80 17.25
CA GLU A 177 -1.98 8.79 18.23
C GLU A 177 -1.11 7.52 18.13
N ILE A 178 0.06 7.53 18.78
CA ILE A 178 0.97 6.37 18.80
C ILE A 178 0.28 5.09 19.30
N PRO A 179 -0.49 5.10 20.40
CA PRO A 179 -1.19 3.90 20.86
C PRO A 179 -2.18 3.35 19.83
N GLU A 180 -2.86 4.21 19.07
CA GLU A 180 -3.79 3.79 18.01
C GLU A 180 -3.06 3.14 16.85
N PHE A 181 -1.90 3.69 16.44
CA PHE A 181 -1.04 3.06 15.43
C PHE A 181 -0.64 1.63 15.85
N PHE A 182 -0.19 1.46 17.10
CA PHE A 182 0.18 0.14 17.62
C PHE A 182 -1.03 -0.80 17.72
N GLN A 183 -2.19 -0.30 18.14
CA GLN A 183 -3.40 -1.12 18.19
C GLN A 183 -3.80 -1.65 16.81
N MET A 184 -3.68 -0.82 15.76
CA MET A 184 -3.95 -1.24 14.38
C MET A 184 -2.94 -2.28 13.90
N LEU A 185 -1.64 -2.04 14.11
CA LEU A 185 -0.60 -3.00 13.77
C LEU A 185 -0.80 -4.33 14.51
N GLN A 186 -1.13 -4.28 15.80
CA GLN A 186 -1.37 -5.45 16.65
C GLN A 186 -2.56 -6.26 16.15
N ASN A 187 -3.64 -5.58 15.75
CA ASN A 187 -4.81 -6.24 15.16
C ASN A 187 -4.43 -7.01 13.89
N PHE A 188 -3.68 -6.39 12.97
CA PHE A 188 -3.26 -7.05 11.72
C PHE A 188 -2.33 -8.22 11.98
N VAL A 189 -1.30 -8.03 12.83
CA VAL A 189 -0.36 -9.08 13.26
C VAL A 189 -1.10 -10.27 13.87
N THR A 190 -2.08 -10.02 14.74
CA THR A 190 -2.90 -11.07 15.38
C THR A 190 -3.75 -11.80 14.35
N ILE A 191 -4.45 -11.08 13.47
CA ILE A 191 -5.36 -11.68 12.48
C ILE A 191 -4.61 -12.63 11.56
N VAL A 192 -3.44 -12.25 11.04
CA VAL A 192 -2.67 -13.12 10.13
C VAL A 192 -1.76 -14.10 10.86
N ASN A 193 -1.75 -14.07 12.20
CA ASN A 193 -0.87 -14.87 13.06
C ASN A 193 0.62 -14.70 12.73
N TYR A 194 1.04 -13.46 12.44
CA TYR A 194 2.45 -13.14 12.25
C TYR A 194 3.20 -13.27 13.57
N ASN A 195 4.31 -14.02 13.60
CA ASN A 195 5.16 -14.17 14.78
C ASN A 195 4.35 -14.48 16.07
N ASN A 196 3.38 -15.40 15.97
CA ASN A 196 2.46 -15.77 17.05
C ASN A 196 1.66 -14.59 17.63
N GLY A 197 1.34 -13.60 16.79
CA GLY A 197 0.61 -12.40 17.20
C GLY A 197 1.49 -11.32 17.85
N VAL A 198 2.82 -11.41 17.77
CA VAL A 198 3.73 -10.45 18.43
C VAL A 198 4.36 -9.48 17.42
N ILE A 199 4.28 -8.19 17.73
CA ILE A 199 4.98 -7.15 16.96
C ILE A 199 6.47 -7.20 17.28
N ASP A 200 7.28 -7.44 16.24
CA ASP A 200 8.73 -7.25 16.30
C ASP A 200 9.17 -5.90 15.72
N GLU A 201 10.44 -5.56 15.92
CA GLU A 201 11.00 -4.30 15.41
C GLU A 201 10.94 -4.23 13.87
N ASN A 202 11.06 -5.37 13.18
CA ASN A 202 11.09 -5.43 11.73
C ASN A 202 9.73 -5.03 11.14
N ILE A 203 8.63 -5.64 11.61
CA ILE A 203 7.31 -5.35 11.06
C ILE A 203 6.88 -3.91 11.36
N LEU A 204 7.29 -3.36 12.52
CA LEU A 204 7.10 -1.96 12.86
C LEU A 204 7.79 -1.04 11.85
N ARG A 205 9.09 -1.24 11.62
CA ARG A 205 9.88 -0.44 10.67
C ARG A 205 9.37 -0.58 9.24
N LEU A 206 9.02 -1.79 8.82
CA LEU A 206 8.47 -2.02 7.49
C LEU A 206 7.11 -1.32 7.30
N SER A 207 6.27 -1.27 8.33
CA SER A 207 4.98 -0.55 8.31
C SER A 207 5.15 0.96 8.17
N ILE A 208 6.26 1.51 8.64
CA ILE A 208 6.65 2.91 8.38
C ILE A 208 7.15 3.04 6.93
N LEU A 209 8.06 2.16 6.53
CA LEU A 209 8.75 2.23 5.25
C LEU A 209 7.79 2.16 4.04
N ILE A 210 6.72 1.38 4.14
CA ILE A 210 5.71 1.28 3.06
C ILE A 210 5.03 2.62 2.78
N GLN A 211 4.70 3.40 3.81
CA GLN A 211 4.14 4.75 3.65
C GLN A 211 5.17 5.73 3.07
N VAL A 212 6.42 5.62 3.51
CA VAL A 212 7.53 6.46 3.01
C VAL A 212 7.73 6.23 1.50
N ALA A 213 7.67 4.97 1.07
CA ALA A 213 7.73 4.61 -0.34
C ALA A 213 6.52 5.13 -1.13
N ASP A 214 5.31 5.00 -0.57
CA ASP A 214 4.07 5.53 -1.16
C ASP A 214 4.17 7.04 -1.43
N VAL A 215 4.56 7.83 -0.42
CA VAL A 215 4.74 9.29 -0.58
C VAL A 215 5.82 9.63 -1.61
N LYS A 216 6.94 8.90 -1.61
CA LYS A 216 8.01 9.12 -2.60
C LYS A 216 7.55 8.74 -4.01
N GLY A 217 6.69 7.74 -4.15
CA GLY A 217 6.04 7.31 -5.39
C GLY A 217 4.93 8.25 -5.89
N LEU A 218 4.70 9.40 -5.24
CA LEU A 218 3.83 10.46 -5.77
C LEU A 218 4.49 11.28 -6.90
N VAL A 219 5.74 10.96 -7.27
CA VAL A 219 6.39 11.46 -8.49
C VAL A 219 7.04 10.30 -9.23
N PRO A 220 7.31 10.43 -10.55
CA PRO A 220 8.12 9.48 -11.28
C PRO A 220 9.43 9.19 -10.56
N VAL A 221 9.62 7.91 -10.26
CA VAL A 221 10.89 7.38 -9.80
C VAL A 221 11.58 6.69 -10.96
N ILE A 222 12.89 6.93 -11.11
CA ILE A 222 13.69 6.39 -12.21
C ILE A 222 13.59 4.86 -12.18
N PRO A 223 13.07 4.22 -13.25
CA PRO A 223 12.98 2.76 -13.31
C PRO A 223 14.34 2.09 -13.20
N ARG A 224 14.37 0.91 -12.57
CA ARG A 224 15.59 0.11 -12.38
C ARG A 224 15.30 -1.35 -12.70
N LYS A 225 16.33 -2.08 -13.11
CA LYS A 225 16.20 -3.53 -13.28
C LYS A 225 16.07 -4.20 -11.92
N THR A 226 15.09 -5.07 -11.81
CA THR A 226 14.81 -5.84 -10.58
C THR A 226 14.39 -7.25 -10.95
N PRO A 227 14.40 -8.21 -10.01
CA PRO A 227 13.91 -9.56 -10.29
C PRO A 227 12.46 -9.60 -10.79
N LEU A 228 11.58 -8.72 -10.27
CA LEU A 228 10.18 -8.61 -10.70
C LEU A 228 10.01 -7.86 -12.03
N PHE A 229 10.90 -6.91 -12.33
CA PHE A 229 10.93 -6.14 -13.58
C PHE A 229 12.34 -6.21 -14.19
N PRO A 230 12.65 -7.28 -14.95
CA PRO A 230 13.98 -7.50 -15.51
C PRO A 230 14.33 -6.51 -16.63
N GLU A 231 13.30 -5.91 -17.23
CA GLU A 231 13.41 -4.81 -18.17
C GLU A 231 13.06 -3.50 -17.46
N GLU A 232 13.70 -2.41 -17.88
CA GLU A 232 13.35 -1.07 -17.44
C GLU A 232 11.95 -0.72 -17.98
N LYS A 233 10.92 -1.05 -17.19
CA LYS A 233 9.55 -0.68 -17.51
C LYS A 233 9.38 0.80 -17.23
N PHE A 234 9.43 1.60 -18.29
CA PHE A 234 9.00 2.99 -18.24
C PHE A 234 7.49 3.06 -18.03
N CYS A 235 7.05 3.58 -16.88
CA CYS A 235 5.76 4.24 -16.77
C CYS A 235 5.87 5.65 -17.39
N CYS A 236 4.82 6.14 -18.05
CA CYS A 236 4.90 7.28 -18.97
C CYS A 236 5.50 8.55 -18.34
N SER A 237 6.14 9.37 -19.19
CA SER A 237 6.86 10.59 -18.84
C SER A 237 5.98 11.83 -18.57
N VAL A 238 4.65 11.69 -18.57
CA VAL A 238 3.75 12.86 -18.52
C VAL A 238 3.08 12.94 -17.16
N HIS A 239 3.58 13.84 -16.34
CA HIS A 239 3.20 14.00 -14.95
C HIS A 239 2.14 15.12 -14.79
N PRO A 240 1.01 14.88 -14.11
CA PRO A 240 0.04 15.94 -13.81
C PRO A 240 0.31 16.70 -12.49
N VAL A 241 1.33 16.34 -11.70
CA VAL A 241 1.52 16.89 -10.34
C VAL A 241 2.50 18.07 -10.33
N LYS A 242 2.18 19.09 -9.53
CA LYS A 242 2.96 20.34 -9.39
C LYS A 242 4.07 20.29 -8.33
N PHE A 243 4.34 19.14 -7.72
CA PHE A 243 5.38 19.04 -6.70
C PHE A 243 6.71 18.67 -7.36
N ASP A 244 7.71 19.54 -7.23
CA ASP A 244 9.08 19.22 -7.66
C ASP A 244 9.66 18.03 -6.85
N ASN A 245 9.20 17.88 -5.60
CA ASN A 245 9.58 16.77 -4.73
C ASN A 245 8.53 16.53 -3.61
N PRO A 246 7.62 15.55 -3.72
CA PRO A 246 6.61 15.25 -2.70
C PRO A 246 7.23 14.72 -1.43
N PHE A 247 8.36 14.01 -1.52
CA PHE A 247 9.09 13.55 -0.34
C PHE A 247 9.55 14.72 0.54
N GLN A 248 9.90 15.85 -0.10
CA GLN A 248 10.17 17.11 0.59
C GLN A 248 8.89 17.85 1.00
N ALA A 249 7.89 17.93 0.13
CA ALA A 249 6.63 18.63 0.42
C ALA A 249 5.87 18.02 1.59
N PHE A 250 5.94 16.71 1.74
CA PHE A 250 5.41 15.97 2.86
C PHE A 250 6.43 15.78 3.99
N ASP A 251 7.59 16.45 3.98
CA ASP A 251 8.53 16.49 5.12
C ASP A 251 9.02 15.11 5.60
N TYR A 252 9.65 14.35 4.68
CA TYR A 252 10.29 13.05 4.95
C TYR A 252 11.82 13.04 4.71
N VAL A 253 12.42 14.15 4.29
CA VAL A 253 13.75 14.18 3.64
C VAL A 253 14.97 14.17 4.55
N SER A 254 14.87 14.63 5.80
CA SER A 254 16.05 14.83 6.66
C SER A 254 15.85 14.31 8.08
N GLU A 255 16.94 14.15 8.85
CA GLU A 255 16.88 13.75 10.27
C GLU A 255 16.02 14.69 11.13
N THR A 256 15.94 15.95 10.72
CA THR A 256 15.13 16.97 11.40
C THR A 256 13.69 17.01 10.91
N SER A 257 13.34 16.26 9.86
CA SER A 257 11.98 16.22 9.31
C SER A 257 11.00 15.63 10.31
N ASN A 258 9.74 16.06 10.27
CA ASN A 258 8.70 15.49 11.12
C ASN A 258 8.52 13.99 10.86
N GLY A 259 8.76 13.51 9.62
CA GLY A 259 8.76 12.08 9.30
C GLY A 259 9.78 11.29 10.12
N ILE A 260 11.05 11.67 10.11
CA ILE A 260 12.08 10.97 10.88
C ILE A 260 11.86 11.11 12.39
N GLN A 261 11.47 12.28 12.87
CA GLN A 261 11.14 12.45 14.29
C GLN A 261 9.97 11.57 14.73
N SER A 262 8.95 11.42 13.89
CA SER A 262 7.79 10.56 14.17
C SER A 262 8.19 9.08 14.19
N MET A 263 9.07 8.67 13.27
CA MET A 263 9.67 7.33 13.29
C MET A 263 10.42 7.10 14.62
N HIS A 264 11.33 8.00 15.00
CA HIS A 264 12.08 7.85 16.26
C HIS A 264 11.17 7.76 17.49
N LYS A 265 10.16 8.63 17.60
CA LYS A 265 9.16 8.57 18.68
C LYS A 265 8.44 7.23 18.74
N LEU A 266 8.06 6.69 17.58
CA LEU A 266 7.39 5.39 17.49
C LEU A 266 8.30 4.25 17.94
N MET A 267 9.57 4.29 17.52
CA MET A 267 10.58 3.29 17.90
C MET A 267 10.93 3.36 19.38
N ASP A 268 11.02 4.55 19.96
CA ASP A 268 11.27 4.75 21.39
C ASP A 268 10.07 4.29 22.23
N TYR A 269 8.85 4.56 21.76
CA TYR A 269 7.65 4.03 22.38
C TYR A 269 7.64 2.49 22.38
N TYR A 270 7.94 1.86 21.25
CA TYR A 270 8.05 0.39 21.17
C TYR A 270 9.05 -0.19 22.18
N LYS A 271 10.22 0.43 22.32
CA LYS A 271 11.26 -0.04 23.24
C LYS A 271 10.89 0.13 24.72
N THR A 272 10.12 1.15 25.06
CA THR A 272 9.74 1.47 26.44
C THR A 272 8.42 0.84 26.87
N THR A 273 7.51 0.64 25.92
CA THR A 273 6.17 0.09 26.11
C THR A 273 5.88 -0.92 25.00
N PRO A 274 6.57 -2.07 24.98
CA PRO A 274 6.32 -3.08 23.97
C PRO A 274 4.87 -3.56 24.08
N PRO A 275 4.11 -3.59 22.96
CA PRO A 275 2.77 -4.15 22.95
C PRO A 275 2.85 -5.64 23.31
N ASN A 276 1.98 -6.06 24.24
CA ASN A 276 1.84 -7.46 24.66
C ASN A 276 1.10 -8.28 23.61
#